data_AF-A0A1Q5PZ63-F1
#
_entry.id   AF-A0A1Q5PZ63-F1
#
_cell.length_a   1.000
_cell.length_b   1.000
_cell.length_c   1.000
_cell.angle_alpha   90.00
_cell.angle_beta   90.00
_cell.angle_gamma   90.00
#
_symmetry.space_group_name_H-M   'P 1'
#
loop_
_entity.id
_entity.type
_entity.pdbx_description
1 polymer ?
#
loop_
_entity_poly.entity_id
_entity_poly.type
_entity_poly.pdbx_seq_one_letter_code
_entity_poly.pdbx_strand_id
1 'polypeptide(L)'
;MRQFLALLAAGVALLLGLPLPASASVTDDSIKKLDVEITLDESGTAHVKERFEWNFADGQGHGFYRTITKAQAYDPEPNNYRVYEVSNEQVTSPSGAPA
;
A
#
# COMPACT_ATOMS: atom_id res chain seq x y z
N MET A 1 34.91 17.59 35.16
CA MET A 1 33.88 18.23 34.29
C MET A 1 33.86 17.65 32.87
N ARG A 2 34.97 17.62 32.12
CA ARG A 2 35.03 17.07 30.73
C ARG A 2 34.53 15.63 30.57
N GLN A 3 34.87 14.71 31.48
CA GLN A 3 34.43 13.31 31.39
C GLN A 3 32.93 13.13 31.64
N PHE A 4 32.34 13.95 32.52
CA PHE A 4 30.90 13.96 32.76
C PHE A 4 30.12 14.46 31.54
N LEU A 5 30.62 15.50 30.85
CA LEU A 5 30.00 15.98 29.61
C LEU A 5 30.07 14.93 28.48
N ALA A 6 31.18 14.18 28.38
CA ALA A 6 31.33 13.13 27.37
C ALA A 6 30.36 11.96 27.60
N LEU A 7 30.17 11.54 28.86
CA LEU A 7 29.21 10.50 29.23
C LEU A 7 27.76 10.95 28.99
N LEU A 8 27.44 12.21 29.29
CA LEU A 8 26.12 12.78 29.03
C LEU A 8 25.81 12.84 27.52
N ALA A 9 26.79 13.28 26.71
CA ALA A 9 26.64 13.34 25.25
C ALA A 9 26.47 11.94 24.64
N ALA A 10 27.21 10.94 25.14
CA ALA A 10 27.06 9.55 24.69
C ALA A 10 25.69 8.97 25.06
N GLY A 11 25.16 9.29 26.24
CA GLY A 11 23.82 8.87 26.66
C GLY A 11 22.71 9.49 25.81
N VAL A 12 22.83 10.78 25.45
CA VAL A 12 21.87 11.45 24.57
C VAL A 12 21.93 10.90 23.14
N ALA A 13 23.12 10.63 22.61
CA ALA A 13 23.26 10.02 21.28
C ALA A 13 22.64 8.62 21.22
N LEU A 14 22.73 7.84 22.30
CA LEU A 14 22.12 6.52 22.39
C LEU A 14 20.59 6.58 22.43
N LEU A 15 20.02 7.61 23.06
CA LEU A 15 18.56 7.83 23.11
C LEU A 15 17.98 8.36 21.80
N LEU A 16 18.74 9.19 21.07
CA LEU A 16 18.33 9.74 19.77
C LEU A 16 18.47 8.74 18.61
N GLY A 17 19.29 7.68 18.79
CA GLY A 17 19.46 6.62 17.80
C GLY A 17 18.46 5.47 17.89
N LEU A 18 17.56 5.49 18.89
CA LEU A 18 16.52 4.46 19.01
C LEU A 18 15.46 4.68 17.93
N PRO A 19 15.14 3.66 17.11
CA PRO A 19 14.04 3.78 16.17
C PRO A 19 12.74 4.01 16.95
N LEU A 20 12.09 5.15 16.70
CA LEU A 20 10.75 5.37 17.24
C LEU A 20 9.81 4.31 16.65
N PRO A 21 8.97 3.64 17.46
CA PRO A 21 7.98 2.73 16.94
C PRO A 21 7.05 3.52 16.00
N ALA A 22 6.89 3.04 14.77
CA ALA A 22 5.90 3.59 13.86
C ALA A 22 4.52 3.39 14.48
N SER A 23 3.83 4.49 14.78
CA SER A 23 2.44 4.46 15.26
C SER A 23 1.52 4.63 14.07
N ALA A 24 0.71 3.61 13.78
CA ALA A 24 -0.43 3.74 12.88
C ALA A 24 -1.61 4.28 13.68
N SER A 25 -2.32 5.27 13.13
CA SER A 25 -3.59 5.74 13.68
C SER A 25 -4.58 4.57 13.75
N VAL A 26 -5.09 4.27 14.94
CA VAL A 26 -6.07 3.21 15.15
C VAL A 26 -7.50 3.64 14.79
N THR A 27 -7.71 4.92 14.52
CA THR A 27 -9.03 5.47 14.15
C THR A 27 -9.29 5.44 12.65
N ASP A 28 -8.27 5.17 11.83
CA ASP A 28 -8.37 5.22 10.38
C ASP A 28 -8.47 3.82 9.78
N ASP A 29 -9.24 3.71 8.70
CA ASP A 29 -9.30 2.50 7.91
C ASP A 29 -7.89 2.07 7.45
N SER A 30 -7.64 0.76 7.43
CA SER A 30 -6.34 0.22 7.03
C SER A 30 -6.45 -1.09 6.27
N ILE A 31 -5.56 -1.28 5.29
CA ILE A 31 -5.29 -2.57 4.67
C ILE A 31 -4.37 -3.35 5.60
N LYS A 32 -4.85 -4.47 6.16
CA LYS A 32 -4.02 -5.37 6.96
C LYS A 32 -3.19 -6.29 6.08
N LYS A 33 -3.72 -6.68 4.92
CA LYS A 33 -3.05 -7.54 3.96
C LYS A 33 -3.51 -7.25 2.54
N LEU A 34 -2.57 -7.33 1.61
CA LEU A 34 -2.82 -7.30 0.17
C LEU A 34 -2.11 -8.51 -0.45
N ASP A 35 -2.88 -9.42 -1.04
CA ASP A 35 -2.37 -10.46 -1.92
C ASP A 35 -2.71 -10.09 -3.37
N VAL A 36 -1.69 -10.04 -4.24
CA VAL A 36 -1.87 -9.80 -5.68
C VAL A 36 -1.33 -10.99 -6.45
N GLU A 37 -2.19 -11.62 -7.24
CA GLU A 37 -1.86 -12.71 -8.13
C GLU A 37 -2.04 -12.24 -9.57
N ILE A 38 -0.99 -12.41 -10.38
CA ILE A 38 -0.99 -12.05 -11.80
C ILE A 38 -0.51 -13.26 -12.58
N THR A 39 -1.36 -13.76 -13.48
CA THR A 39 -1.02 -14.83 -14.41
C THR A 39 -1.05 -14.28 -15.83
N LEU A 40 0.10 -14.32 -16.51
CA LEU A 40 0.21 -13.96 -17.92
C LEU A 40 0.05 -15.23 -18.77
N ASP A 41 -0.93 -15.25 -19.66
CA ASP A 41 -1.12 -16.37 -20.58
C ASP A 41 -0.35 -16.22 -21.90
N GLU A 42 -0.39 -17.26 -22.73
CA GLU A 42 0.31 -17.29 -24.03
C GLU A 42 -0.24 -16.26 -25.04
N SER A 43 -1.45 -15.75 -24.83
CA SER A 43 -2.03 -14.69 -25.66
C SER A 43 -1.50 -13.29 -25.30
N GLY A 44 -0.77 -13.20 -24.18
CA GLY A 44 -0.32 -11.92 -23.61
C GLY A 44 -1.36 -11.26 -22.72
N THR A 45 -2.44 -11.95 -22.34
CA THR A 45 -3.47 -11.42 -21.44
C THR A 45 -3.05 -11.67 -19.99
N ALA A 46 -3.10 -10.61 -19.18
CA ALA A 46 -2.84 -10.68 -17.75
C ALA A 46 -4.15 -10.90 -16.98
N HIS A 47 -4.28 -12.04 -16.32
CA HIS A 47 -5.36 -12.34 -15.39
C HIS A 47 -4.93 -11.88 -13.99
N VAL A 48 -5.62 -10.89 -13.45
CA VAL A 48 -5.27 -10.26 -12.17
C VAL A 48 -6.31 -10.58 -11.11
N LYS A 49 -5.86 -11.00 -9.94
CA LYS A 49 -6.70 -11.19 -8.75
C LYS A 49 -6.06 -10.50 -7.56
N GLU A 50 -6.79 -9.52 -7.01
CA GLU A 50 -6.40 -8.80 -5.80
C GLU A 50 -7.29 -9.24 -4.63
N ARG A 51 -6.68 -9.55 -3.48
CA ARG A 51 -7.40 -9.81 -2.23
C ARG A 51 -6.91 -8.83 -1.17
N PHE A 52 -7.87 -8.09 -0.62
CA PHE A 52 -7.64 -7.12 0.44
C PHE A 52 -8.23 -7.64 1.74
N GLU A 53 -7.44 -7.65 2.81
CA GLU A 53 -7.95 -7.74 4.17
C GLU A 53 -8.08 -6.32 4.72
N TRP A 54 -9.30 -5.82 4.80
CA TRP A 54 -9.60 -4.46 5.22
C TRP A 54 -10.03 -4.39 6.68
N ASN A 55 -9.56 -3.38 7.39
CA ASN A 55 -10.02 -3.01 8.72
C ASN A 55 -10.65 -1.61 8.66
N PHE A 56 -11.96 -1.53 8.90
CA PHE A 56 -12.73 -0.28 8.91
C PHE A 56 -12.51 0.58 10.17
N ALA A 57 -11.66 0.13 11.11
CA ALA A 57 -11.44 0.78 12.39
C ALA A 57 -12.77 1.11 13.12
N ASP A 58 -12.77 2.13 13.97
CA ASP A 58 -13.94 2.57 14.74
C ASP A 58 -14.78 3.64 13.99
N GLY A 59 -14.41 3.97 12.75
CA GLY A 59 -15.03 5.02 11.94
C GLY A 59 -16.25 4.54 11.14
N GLN A 60 -16.96 5.49 10.50
CA GLN A 60 -17.99 5.18 9.49
C GLN A 60 -17.39 4.92 8.10
N GLY A 61 -16.18 4.37 8.03
CA GLY A 61 -15.49 4.11 6.77
C GLY A 61 -16.33 3.24 5.83
N HIS A 62 -16.38 3.62 4.55
CA HIS A 62 -17.05 2.85 3.50
C HIS A 62 -16.07 2.04 2.64
N GLY A 63 -14.79 1.96 3.07
CA GLY A 63 -13.72 1.28 2.34
C GLY A 63 -12.90 2.26 1.49
N PHE A 64 -12.39 1.79 0.36
CA PHE A 64 -11.50 2.56 -0.52
C PHE A 64 -11.92 2.47 -1.99
N TYR A 65 -11.46 3.43 -2.78
CA TYR A 65 -11.56 3.39 -4.24
C TYR A 65 -10.34 2.69 -4.83
N ARG A 66 -10.57 1.71 -5.72
CA ARG A 66 -9.53 1.08 -6.51
C ARG A 66 -9.50 1.66 -7.93
N THR A 67 -8.41 2.34 -8.29
CA THR A 67 -8.24 2.95 -9.61
C THR A 67 -7.20 2.20 -10.44
N ILE A 68 -7.57 1.73 -11.63
CA ILE A 68 -6.65 1.03 -12.54
C ILE A 68 -6.17 1.99 -13.63
N THR A 69 -4.86 2.15 -13.77
CA THR A 69 -4.26 2.95 -14.84
C THR A 69 -4.36 2.20 -16.16
N LYS A 70 -5.21 2.70 -17.07
CA LYS A 70 -5.44 2.09 -18.39
C LYS A 70 -4.56 2.64 -19.50
N ALA A 71 -3.88 3.75 -19.28
CA ALA A 71 -2.97 4.33 -20.25
C ALA A 71 -1.77 4.96 -19.54
N GLN A 72 -0.57 4.68 -20.05
CA GLN A 72 0.66 5.24 -19.52
C GLN A 72 1.59 5.62 -20.67
N ALA A 73 2.16 6.82 -20.62
CA ALA A 73 3.19 7.23 -21.58
C ALA A 73 4.39 6.28 -21.52
N TYR A 74 4.97 6.00 -22.68
CA TYR A 74 6.14 5.16 -22.82
C TYR A 74 7.40 6.03 -22.78
N ASP A 75 8.33 5.73 -21.89
CA ASP A 75 9.69 6.30 -21.90
C ASP A 75 10.56 5.33 -22.73
N PRO A 76 11.23 5.77 -23.82
CA PRO A 76 11.67 7.13 -24.18
C PRO A 76 10.79 7.97 -25.11
N GLU A 77 9.62 7.48 -25.52
CA GLU A 77 8.75 8.16 -26.49
C GLU A 77 7.44 8.64 -25.84
N PRO A 78 7.42 9.79 -25.13
CA PRO A 78 6.30 10.18 -24.26
C PRO A 78 4.99 10.49 -25.00
N ASN A 79 5.04 10.61 -26.33
CA ASN A 79 3.85 10.75 -27.17
C ASN A 79 3.21 9.39 -27.52
N ASN A 80 3.90 8.28 -27.25
CA ASN A 80 3.38 6.93 -27.43
C ASN A 80 2.83 6.45 -26.08
N TYR A 81 1.60 5.96 -26.08
CA TYR A 81 0.94 5.47 -24.88
C TYR A 81 0.81 3.94 -24.94
N ARG A 82 1.21 3.28 -23.86
CA ARG A 82 0.82 1.91 -23.61
C ARG A 82 -0.60 1.91 -23.05
N VAL A 83 -1.51 1.29 -23.77
CA VAL A 83 -2.92 1.18 -23.40
C VAL A 83 -3.21 -0.24 -22.95
N TYR A 84 -3.92 -0.37 -21.83
CA TYR A 84 -4.41 -1.63 -21.30
C TYR A 84 -5.93 -1.64 -21.36
N GLU A 85 -6.45 -2.58 -22.13
CA GLU A 85 -7.88 -2.92 -22.10
C GLU A 85 -8.14 -3.74 -20.84
N VAL A 86 -9.19 -3.36 -20.11
CA VAL A 86 -9.62 -4.02 -18.88
C VAL A 86 -11.07 -4.44 -19.10
N SER A 87 -11.38 -5.69 -18.74
CA SER A 87 -12.69 -6.29 -18.90
C SER A 87 -12.90 -7.38 -17.85
N ASN A 88 -14.14 -7.87 -17.73
CA ASN A 88 -14.54 -8.94 -16.81
C ASN A 88 -14.30 -8.61 -15.32
N GLU A 89 -14.46 -7.35 -14.96
CA GLU A 89 -14.32 -6.86 -13.59
C GLU A 89 -15.40 -7.48 -12.68
N GLN A 90 -14.96 -8.09 -11.59
CA GLN A 90 -15.84 -8.67 -10.57
C GLN A 90 -15.28 -8.33 -9.19
N VAL A 91 -16.16 -7.88 -8.30
CA VAL A 91 -15.81 -7.57 -6.91
C VAL A 91 -16.73 -8.37 -6.00
N THR A 92 -16.15 -8.99 -4.98
CA THR A 92 -16.89 -9.79 -4.01
C THR A 92 -16.33 -9.58 -2.62
N SER A 93 -17.19 -9.59 -1.61
CA SER A 93 -16.80 -9.51 -0.20
C SER A 93 -17.34 -10.71 0.57
N PRO A 94 -16.47 -11.60 1.09
CA PRO A 94 -16.91 -12.76 1.86
C PRO A 94 -17.56 -12.39 3.21
N SER A 95 -17.27 -11.21 3.75
CA SER A 95 -17.84 -10.72 5.01
C SER A 95 -19.23 -10.12 4.84
N GLY A 96 -19.70 -9.92 3.60
CA GLY A 96 -20.94 -9.22 3.30
C GLY A 96 -20.82 -7.69 3.34
N ALA A 97 -19.62 -7.13 3.56
CA ALA A 97 -19.39 -5.71 3.33
C ALA A 97 -19.67 -5.36 1.85
N PRO A 98 -20.12 -4.13 1.52
CA PRO A 98 -20.35 -3.73 0.13
C PRO A 98 -19.12 -3.97 -0.75
N ALA A 99 -19.35 -4.50 -1.95
CA ALA A 99 -18.37 -4.86 -2.96
C ALA A 99 -18.76 -4.22 -4.31
#